data_AF-A0A2C5ZAW9-F1
#
_entry.id   AF-A0A2C5ZAW9-F1
#
_cell.length_a   1.000
_cell.length_b   1.000
_cell.length_c   1.000
_cell.angle_alpha   90.00
_cell.angle_beta   90.00
_cell.angle_gamma   90.00
#
_symmetry.space_group_name_H-M   'P 1'
#
loop_
_entity.id
_entity.type
_entity.pdbx_description
1 polymer ?
#
loop_
_entity_poly.entity_id
_entity_poly.type
_entity_poly.pdbx_seq_one_letter_code
_entity_poly.pdbx_strand_id
1 'polypeptide(L)'
;MVDIKVGVQPPKRTQAGAYLYPPVIAKQSVRHMDPSFDYFATVVVLDRQGFVVDGYLEGTKAASRFEVAGSKSGCSSFVFPFTDLSISYPGTYMIRVDIYRFLPGDYAGAALIEQLETRPISVFDAHVPPESPSSDERCLMRKAREAGVSLPATSS
;
A
#
# COMPACT_ATOMS: atom_id res chain seq x y z
N MET A 1 -11.86 13.21 12.48
CA MET A 1 -11.47 11.79 12.60
C MET A 1 -10.84 11.36 11.29
N VAL A 2 -9.65 10.79 11.38
CA VAL A 2 -8.89 10.21 10.26
C VAL A 2 -9.23 8.73 10.23
N ASP A 3 -9.63 8.22 9.07
CA ASP A 3 -9.89 6.79 8.84
C ASP A 3 -8.84 6.26 7.87
N ILE A 4 -8.02 5.31 8.31
CA ILE A 4 -6.94 4.73 7.50
C ILE A 4 -7.11 3.22 7.43
N LYS A 5 -6.99 2.65 6.23
CA LYS A 5 -7.07 1.21 6.00
C LYS A 5 -6.30 0.79 4.75
N VAL A 6 -6.04 -0.51 4.62
CA VAL A 6 -5.59 -1.09 3.34
C VAL A 6 -6.77 -1.06 2.37
N GLY A 7 -6.66 -0.20 1.35
CA GLY A 7 -7.69 0.01 0.33
C GLY A 7 -7.61 -0.96 -0.84
N VAL A 8 -6.40 -1.46 -1.15
CA VAL A 8 -6.18 -2.58 -2.08
C VAL A 8 -5.25 -3.58 -1.42
N GLN A 9 -5.73 -4.83 -1.35
CA GLN A 9 -4.98 -5.93 -0.76
C GLN A 9 -4.06 -6.57 -1.82
N PRO A 10 -2.85 -7.01 -1.42
CA PRO A 10 -1.99 -7.81 -2.27
C PRO A 10 -2.67 -9.15 -2.61
N PRO A 11 -2.25 -9.88 -3.66
CA PRO A 11 -2.82 -11.19 -3.96
C PRO A 11 -2.63 -12.15 -2.79
N LYS A 12 -3.55 -13.10 -2.61
CA LYS A 12 -3.40 -14.14 -1.58
C LYS A 12 -2.24 -15.09 -1.90
N ARG A 13 -1.91 -15.21 -3.19
CA ARG A 13 -0.88 -16.10 -3.70
C ARG A 13 -0.09 -15.40 -4.79
N THR A 14 1.23 -15.53 -4.77
CA THR A 14 2.10 -14.98 -5.82
C THR A 14 3.30 -15.89 -6.06
N GLN A 15 3.97 -15.70 -7.17
CA GLN A 15 5.28 -16.30 -7.41
C GLN A 15 6.38 -15.43 -6.76
N ALA A 16 7.41 -16.05 -6.22
CA ALA A 16 8.61 -15.39 -5.73
C ALA A 16 9.23 -14.50 -6.83
N GLY A 17 9.58 -13.27 -6.46
CA GLY A 17 10.13 -12.24 -7.36
C GLY A 17 9.13 -11.58 -8.31
N ALA A 18 7.90 -12.10 -8.44
CA ALA A 18 6.87 -11.46 -9.26
C ALA A 18 6.28 -10.23 -8.54
N TYR A 19 5.97 -9.18 -9.30
CA TYR A 19 5.29 -8.02 -8.75
C TYR A 19 3.91 -8.39 -8.21
N LEU A 20 3.58 -7.87 -7.04
CA LEU A 20 2.31 -8.09 -6.38
C LEU A 20 1.21 -7.41 -7.19
N TYR A 21 0.33 -8.25 -7.74
CA TYR A 21 -0.89 -7.80 -8.40
C TYR A 21 -2.10 -8.56 -7.84
N PRO A 22 -3.10 -7.87 -7.25
CA PRO A 22 -3.21 -6.40 -7.12
C PRO A 22 -2.11 -5.74 -6.26
N PRO A 23 -1.77 -4.46 -6.49
CA PRO A 23 -0.76 -3.77 -5.71
C PRO A 23 -1.27 -3.42 -4.31
N VAL A 24 -0.36 -3.13 -3.37
CA VAL A 24 -0.75 -2.65 -2.04
C VAL A 24 -1.04 -1.16 -2.11
N ILE A 25 -2.25 -0.75 -1.71
CA ILE A 25 -2.61 0.67 -1.60
C ILE A 25 -3.24 0.90 -0.25
N ALA A 26 -2.62 1.72 0.60
CA ALA A 26 -3.28 2.24 1.78
C ALA A 26 -4.16 3.43 1.40
N LYS A 27 -5.33 3.56 2.04
CA LYS A 27 -6.29 4.63 1.82
C LYS A 27 -6.50 5.37 3.13
N GLN A 28 -6.46 6.70 3.06
CA GLN A 28 -6.76 7.60 4.15
C GLN A 28 -7.97 8.46 3.78
N SER A 29 -8.92 8.62 4.68
CA SER A 29 -10.08 9.51 4.53
C SER A 29 -10.09 10.51 5.69
N VAL A 30 -10.16 11.81 5.37
CA VAL A 30 -10.04 12.89 6.35
C VAL A 30 -11.16 13.91 6.16
N ARG A 31 -11.93 14.19 7.23
CA ARG A 31 -12.98 15.23 7.22
C ARG A 31 -12.43 16.65 7.35
N HIS A 32 -11.35 16.83 8.10
CA HIS A 32 -10.71 18.13 8.31
C HIS A 32 -9.21 17.93 8.17
N MET A 33 -8.66 18.36 7.02
CA MET A 33 -7.23 18.28 6.77
C MET A 33 -6.54 19.45 7.48
N ASP A 34 -5.52 19.14 8.26
CA ASP A 34 -4.58 20.14 8.74
C ASP A 34 -3.54 20.39 7.63
N PRO A 35 -3.53 21.56 6.99
CA PRO A 35 -2.63 21.85 5.87
C PRO A 35 -1.17 22.00 6.31
N SER A 36 -0.91 22.09 7.62
CA SER A 36 0.43 22.29 8.16
C SER A 36 1.27 21.02 8.10
N PHE A 37 0.64 19.86 7.90
CA PHE A 37 1.31 18.57 7.94
C PHE A 37 1.15 17.81 6.63
N ASP A 38 2.19 17.06 6.32
CA ASP A 38 2.22 16.15 5.21
C ASP A 38 2.47 14.71 5.69
N TYR A 39 2.23 13.76 4.79
CA TYR A 39 2.23 12.35 5.12
C TYR A 39 2.97 11.54 4.07
N PHE A 40 3.71 10.54 4.53
CA PHE A 40 4.25 9.48 3.71
C PHE A 40 4.01 8.14 4.40
N ALA A 41 4.12 7.06 3.65
CA ALA A 41 4.04 5.72 4.17
C ALA A 41 5.27 4.93 3.78
N THR A 42 5.68 4.00 4.64
CA THR A 42 6.69 2.99 4.32
C THR A 42 6.11 1.60 4.45
N VAL A 43 6.73 0.63 3.80
CA VAL A 43 6.35 -0.77 3.91
C VAL A 43 7.51 -1.64 4.35
N VAL A 44 7.17 -2.63 5.19
CA VAL A 44 8.04 -3.75 5.53
C VAL A 44 7.28 -5.05 5.30
N VAL A 45 8.03 -6.13 5.11
CA VAL A 45 7.46 -7.48 5.06
C VAL A 45 7.68 -8.18 6.39
N LEU A 46 6.63 -8.85 6.86
CA LEU A 46 6.61 -9.63 8.09
C LEU A 46 6.51 -11.10 7.76
N ASP A 47 7.23 -11.95 8.48
CA ASP A 47 7.04 -13.39 8.45
C ASP A 47 5.75 -13.83 9.16
N ARG A 48 5.50 -15.14 9.19
CA ARG A 48 4.31 -15.72 9.84
C ARG A 48 4.29 -15.49 11.37
N GLN A 49 5.44 -15.22 11.96
CA GLN A 49 5.61 -14.94 13.39
C GLN A 49 5.47 -13.44 13.70
N GLY A 50 5.35 -12.59 12.67
CA GLY A 50 5.22 -11.14 12.80
C GLY A 50 6.56 -10.42 12.87
N PHE A 51 7.69 -11.09 12.61
CA PHE A 51 9.00 -10.47 12.58
C PHE A 51 9.27 -9.85 11.22
N VAL A 52 9.92 -8.68 11.23
CA VAL A 52 10.40 -8.03 10.01
C VAL A 52 11.51 -8.88 9.40
N VAL A 53 11.39 -9.22 8.12
CA VAL A 53 12.40 -9.98 7.38
C VAL A 53 13.08 -9.09 6.34
N ASP A 54 14.26 -8.59 6.70
CA ASP A 54 15.03 -7.66 5.86
C ASP A 54 15.57 -8.36 4.60
N GLY A 55 15.54 -7.63 3.47
CA GLY A 55 16.00 -8.13 2.17
C GLY A 55 15.03 -9.07 1.43
N TYR A 56 13.82 -9.30 1.97
CA TYR A 56 12.81 -10.15 1.33
C TYR A 56 11.83 -9.36 0.46
N LEU A 57 11.59 -8.10 0.82
CA LEU A 57 10.74 -7.18 0.05
C LEU A 57 11.62 -6.38 -0.90
N GLU A 58 11.25 -6.35 -2.18
CA GLU A 58 11.88 -5.55 -3.23
C GLU A 58 10.91 -4.48 -3.76
N GLY A 59 11.43 -3.52 -4.52
CA GLY A 59 10.66 -2.41 -5.09
C GLY A 59 10.67 -1.14 -4.24
N THR A 60 9.75 -0.22 -4.52
CA THR A 60 9.65 1.08 -3.87
C THR A 60 8.98 0.93 -2.50
N LYS A 61 9.75 1.07 -1.42
CA LYS A 61 9.27 0.84 -0.04
C LYS A 61 8.75 2.08 0.68
N ALA A 62 8.80 3.25 0.03
CA ALA A 62 8.30 4.50 0.57
C ALA A 62 7.42 5.20 -0.46
N ALA A 63 6.26 5.67 -0.04
CA ALA A 63 5.28 6.31 -0.91
C ALA A 63 4.78 7.61 -0.31
N SER A 64 4.76 8.66 -1.13
CA SER A 64 4.02 9.89 -0.83
C SER A 64 2.52 9.67 -0.98
N ARG A 65 1.71 10.52 -0.33
CA ARG A 65 0.26 10.52 -0.54
C ARG A 65 -0.12 11.16 -1.87
N PHE A 66 -1.18 10.62 -2.47
CA PHE A 66 -1.88 11.21 -3.63
C PHE A 66 -3.32 11.51 -3.24
N GLU A 67 -3.81 12.71 -3.57
CA GLU A 67 -5.23 13.02 -3.43
C GLU A 67 -6.04 12.31 -4.52
N VAL A 68 -7.14 11.66 -4.13
CA VAL A 68 -8.04 10.96 -5.04
C VAL A 68 -9.48 11.42 -4.82
N ALA A 69 -10.30 11.31 -5.86
CA ALA A 69 -11.71 11.70 -5.80
C ALA A 69 -12.44 10.98 -4.64
N GLY A 70 -12.84 11.75 -3.63
CA GLY A 70 -13.59 11.27 -2.47
C GLY A 70 -14.99 10.76 -2.86
N SER A 71 -15.52 9.85 -2.04
CA SER A 71 -16.91 9.35 -2.22
C SER A 71 -17.93 10.12 -1.37
N LYS A 72 -17.47 10.93 -0.41
CA LYS A 72 -18.32 11.66 0.55
C LYS A 72 -18.04 13.15 0.43
N SER A 73 -19.08 13.96 0.29
CA SER A 73 -18.97 15.42 0.32
C SER A 73 -18.35 15.88 1.63
N GLY A 74 -17.41 16.85 1.56
CA GLY A 74 -16.69 17.37 2.72
C GLY A 74 -15.64 16.44 3.32
N CYS A 75 -15.17 15.42 2.59
CA CYS A 75 -14.11 14.52 3.03
C CYS A 75 -13.07 14.36 1.91
N SER A 76 -11.81 14.69 2.20
CA SER A 76 -10.69 14.42 1.30
C SER A 76 -10.28 12.95 1.42
N SER A 77 -9.94 12.34 0.30
CA SER A 77 -9.46 10.95 0.24
C SER A 77 -8.06 10.94 -0.34
N PHE A 78 -7.16 10.22 0.31
CA PHE A 78 -5.77 10.08 -0.10
C PHE A 78 -5.40 8.60 -0.21
N VAL A 79 -4.40 8.31 -1.04
CA VAL A 79 -3.83 6.97 -1.18
C VAL A 79 -2.31 7.01 -1.06
N PHE A 80 -1.75 5.94 -0.52
CA PHE A 80 -0.32 5.66 -0.48
C PHE A 80 -0.07 4.39 -1.30
N PRO A 81 0.34 4.51 -2.57
CA PRO A 81 0.45 3.37 -3.47
C PRO A 81 1.85 2.74 -3.45
N PHE A 82 1.90 1.41 -3.35
CA PHE A 82 3.10 0.61 -3.51
C PHE A 82 2.88 -0.39 -4.65
N THR A 83 3.39 -0.04 -5.83
CA THR A 83 2.90 -0.58 -7.11
C THR A 83 3.87 -1.54 -7.80
N ASP A 84 5.09 -1.63 -7.28
CA ASP A 84 6.21 -2.40 -7.82
C ASP A 84 6.81 -3.36 -6.77
N LEU A 85 6.08 -3.64 -5.68
CA LEU A 85 6.55 -4.55 -4.64
C LEU A 85 6.61 -5.99 -5.16
N SER A 86 7.67 -6.71 -4.80
CA SER A 86 7.75 -8.16 -4.94
C SER A 86 8.40 -8.79 -3.70
N ILE A 87 8.12 -10.08 -3.47
CA ILE A 87 8.72 -10.84 -2.37
C ILE A 87 9.64 -11.90 -2.96
N SER A 88 10.93 -11.83 -2.63
CA SER A 88 11.99 -12.61 -3.30
C SER A 88 11.99 -14.09 -2.96
N TYR A 89 11.48 -14.48 -1.79
CA TYR A 89 11.60 -15.85 -1.29
C TYR A 89 10.22 -16.47 -1.02
N PRO A 90 10.07 -17.79 -1.25
CA PRO A 90 8.87 -18.53 -0.89
C PRO A 90 8.60 -18.53 0.61
N GLY A 91 7.33 -18.51 0.97
CA GLY A 91 6.90 -18.47 2.36
C GLY A 91 5.51 -17.88 2.52
N THR A 92 5.11 -17.60 3.75
CA THR A 92 3.88 -16.89 4.06
C THR A 92 4.23 -15.60 4.79
N TYR A 93 3.78 -14.48 4.24
CA TYR A 93 4.16 -13.15 4.71
C TYR A 93 2.95 -12.24 4.84
N MET A 94 3.11 -11.14 5.57
CA MET A 94 2.22 -9.99 5.55
C MET A 94 3.03 -8.74 5.21
N ILE A 95 2.40 -7.75 4.58
CA ILE A 95 3.02 -6.44 4.40
C ILE A 95 2.44 -5.51 5.46
N ARG A 96 3.31 -4.87 6.22
CA ARG A 96 2.93 -3.80 7.14
C ARG A 96 3.21 -2.46 6.49
N VAL A 97 2.19 -1.61 6.45
CA VAL A 97 2.26 -0.22 6.00
C VAL A 97 2.33 0.66 7.24
N ASP A 98 3.44 1.37 7.41
CA ASP A 98 3.68 2.31 8.49
C ASP A 98 3.47 3.74 7.96
N ILE A 99 2.53 4.49 8.53
CA ILE A 99 2.16 5.84 8.04
C ILE A 99 2.68 6.90 8.99
N TYR A 100 3.42 7.85 8.43
CA TYR A 100 4.07 8.92 9.15
C TYR A 100 3.44 10.27 8.81
N ARG A 101 3.38 11.15 9.80
CA ARG A 101 3.05 12.57 9.67
C ARG A 101 4.29 13.38 9.96
N PHE A 102 4.53 14.41 9.15
CA PHE A 102 5.68 15.31 9.33
C PHE A 102 5.29 16.75 9.01
N LEU A 103 6.08 17.69 9.54
CA LEU A 103 6.02 19.10 9.16
C LEU A 103 6.91 19.31 7.93
N PRO A 104 6.41 19.90 6.84
CA PRO A 104 7.25 20.22 5.68
C PRO A 104 8.46 21.06 6.10
N GLY A 105 9.67 20.60 5.77
CA GLY A 105 10.93 21.23 6.18
C GLY A 105 11.57 20.63 7.45
N ASP A 106 10.87 19.78 8.18
CA ASP A 106 11.41 19.01 9.31
C ASP A 106 11.05 17.52 9.18
N TYR A 107 11.80 16.83 8.31
CA TYR A 107 11.63 15.40 8.06
C TYR A 107 12.14 14.52 9.22
N ALA A 108 13.05 15.04 10.05
CA ALA A 108 13.58 14.32 11.22
C ALA A 108 12.52 14.19 12.34
N GLY A 109 11.56 15.11 12.38
CA GLY A 109 10.40 15.09 13.27
C GLY A 109 9.23 14.20 12.83
N ALA A 110 9.41 13.31 11.85
CA ALA A 110 8.32 12.44 11.38
C ALA A 110 7.80 11.52 12.50
N ALA A 111 6.51 11.60 12.79
CA ALA A 111 5.85 10.80 13.81
C ALA A 111 5.04 9.67 13.17
N LEU A 112 5.21 8.44 13.66
CA LEU A 112 4.37 7.30 13.28
C LEU A 112 2.95 7.54 13.80
N ILE A 113 1.96 7.48 12.92
CA ILE A 113 0.55 7.72 13.24
C ILE A 113 -0.26 6.43 13.24
N GLU A 114 0.03 5.52 12.32
CA GLU A 114 -0.76 4.31 12.11
C GLU A 114 0.10 3.19 11.53
N GLN A 115 -0.26 1.95 11.87
CA GLN A 115 0.32 0.74 11.27
C GLN A 115 -0.81 -0.14 10.76
N LEU A 116 -0.74 -0.52 9.49
CA LEU A 116 -1.74 -1.36 8.84
C LEU A 116 -1.09 -2.64 8.34
N GLU A 117 -1.72 -3.78 8.58
CA GLU A 117 -1.26 -5.05 8.05
C GLU A 117 -2.17 -5.52 6.91
N THR A 118 -1.57 -6.03 5.84
CA THR A 118 -2.32 -6.70 4.78
C THR A 118 -2.79 -8.07 5.22
N ARG A 119 -3.67 -8.68 4.43
CA ARG A 119 -3.91 -10.12 4.53
C ARG A 119 -2.61 -10.91 4.27
N PRO A 120 -2.51 -12.16 4.76
CA PRO A 120 -1.40 -13.04 4.45
C PRO A 120 -1.28 -13.31 2.94
N ILE A 121 -0.03 -13.37 2.47
CA ILE A 121 0.38 -13.67 1.10
C ILE A 121 1.20 -14.96 1.14
N SER A 122 0.77 -15.97 0.40
CA SER A 122 1.57 -17.17 0.16
C SER A 122 2.41 -17.01 -1.10
N VAL A 123 3.73 -17.03 -0.94
CA VAL A 123 4.71 -16.89 -2.01
C VAL A 123 5.25 -18.27 -2.37
N PHE A 124 5.23 -18.62 -3.65
CA PHE A 124 5.63 -19.93 -4.17
C PHE A 124 6.79 -19.77 -5.18
N ASP A 125 7.65 -20.77 -5.31
CA ASP A 125 8.66 -20.80 -6.39
C ASP A 125 8.04 -21.00 -7.78
N ALA A 126 6.98 -21.81 -7.83
CA ALA A 126 6.29 -22.13 -9.07
C ALA A 126 5.40 -20.97 -9.54
N HIS A 127 5.12 -20.93 -10.84
CA HIS A 127 4.19 -19.97 -11.42
C HIS A 127 2.81 -20.04 -10.76
N VAL A 128 2.31 -18.87 -10.36
CA VAL A 128 0.99 -18.70 -9.76
C VAL A 128 0.15 -17.80 -10.68
N PRO A 129 -1.05 -18.23 -11.08
CA PRO A 129 -1.95 -17.38 -11.85
C PRO A 129 -2.27 -16.07 -11.11
N PRO A 130 -2.33 -14.93 -11.81
CA PRO A 130 -2.60 -13.64 -11.18
C PRO A 130 -4.00 -13.58 -10.56
N GLU A 131 -4.11 -12.95 -9.39
CA GLU A 131 -5.41 -12.69 -8.76
C GLU A 131 -6.04 -11.41 -9.33
N SER A 132 -7.36 -11.42 -9.47
CA SER A 132 -8.09 -10.22 -9.89
C SER A 132 -8.54 -9.40 -8.69
N PRO A 133 -8.38 -8.06 -8.70
CA PRO A 133 -8.92 -7.20 -7.65
C PRO A 133 -10.44 -7.27 -7.59
N SER A 134 -11.02 -7.04 -6.41
CA SER A 134 -12.46 -6.87 -6.21
C SER A 134 -12.99 -5.60 -6.92
N SER A 135 -14.32 -5.44 -6.96
CA SER A 135 -14.96 -4.25 -7.56
C SER A 135 -14.52 -2.95 -6.89
N ASP A 136 -14.41 -2.96 -5.56
CA ASP A 136 -14.07 -1.78 -4.76
C ASP A 136 -12.58 -1.42 -4.93
N GLU A 137 -11.73 -2.44 -4.97
CA GLU A 137 -10.30 -2.30 -5.25
C GLU A 137 -10.07 -1.75 -6.65
N ARG A 138 -10.75 -2.29 -7.67
CA ARG A 138 -10.72 -1.77 -9.05
C ARG A 138 -11.15 -0.31 -9.11
N CYS A 139 -12.21 0.05 -8.37
CA CYS A 139 -12.70 1.42 -8.31
C CYS A 139 -11.64 2.36 -7.70
N LEU A 140 -10.99 1.96 -6.61
CA LEU A 140 -9.92 2.73 -5.98
C LEU A 140 -8.68 2.84 -6.87
N MET A 141 -8.26 1.74 -7.49
CA MET A 141 -7.15 1.72 -8.45
C MET A 141 -7.40 2.66 -9.64
N ARG A 142 -8.62 2.66 -10.18
CA ARG A 142 -9.00 3.61 -11.24
C ARG A 142 -8.85 5.06 -10.78
N LYS A 143 -9.39 5.40 -9.60
CA LYS A 143 -9.26 6.76 -9.03
C LYS A 143 -7.79 7.15 -8.79
N ALA A 144 -6.97 6.21 -8.32
CA ALA A 144 -5.54 6.43 -8.14
C ALA A 144 -4.84 6.71 -9.48
N ARG A 145 -5.17 5.95 -10.54
CA ARG A 145 -4.65 6.18 -11.89
C ARG A 145 -5.07 7.55 -12.44
N GLU A 146 -6.33 7.95 -12.25
CA GLU A 146 -6.83 9.27 -12.63
C GLU A 146 -6.11 10.41 -11.89
N ALA A 147 -5.63 10.16 -10.66
CA ALA A 147 -4.81 11.08 -9.88
C ALA A 147 -3.30 11.05 -10.25
N GLY A 148 -2.91 10.30 -11.29
CA GLY A 148 -1.54 10.23 -11.78
C GLY A 148 -0.67 9.10 -11.19
N VAL A 149 -1.25 8.19 -10.40
CA VAL A 149 -0.52 7.03 -9.88
C VAL A 149 -0.24 6.03 -11.01
N SER A 150 1.03 5.66 -11.16
CA SER A 150 1.46 4.61 -12.09
C SER A 150 1.18 3.23 -11.50
N LEU A 151 0.12 2.58 -11.99
CA LEU A 151 -0.28 1.23 -11.57
C LEU A 151 0.15 0.18 -12.60
N PRO A 152 0.65 -1.00 -12.15
CA PRO A 152 0.95 -2.12 -13.04
C PRO A 152 -0.30 -2.52 -13.82
N ALA A 153 -0.13 -2.79 -15.12
CA ALA A 153 -1.17 -3.38 -15.93
C ALA A 153 -1.26 -4.88 -15.62
N THR A 154 -2.47 -5.46 -15.69
CA THR A 154 -2.63 -6.92 -15.78
C THR A 154 -1.86 -7.40 -17.00
N SER A 155 -0.75 -8.11 -16.83
CA SER A 155 -0.13 -8.87 -17.92
C SER A 155 -1.19 -9.84 -18.44
N SER A 156 -1.63 -9.60 -19.68
CA SER A 156 -2.66 -10.39 -20.39
C SER A 156 -2.04 -11.63 -21.00
#